data_AF-A0A8T6LZF6-F1
#
_entry.id   AF-A0A8T6LZF6-F1
#
_cell.length_a   1.000
_cell.length_b   1.000
_cell.length_c   1.000
_cell.angle_alpha   90.00
_cell.angle_beta   90.00
_cell.angle_gamma   90.00
#
_symmetry.space_group_name_H-M   'P 1'
#
loop_
_entity.id
_entity.type
_entity.pdbx_description
1 polymer ?
#
loop_
_entity_poly.entity_id
_entity_poly.type
_entity_poly.pdbx_seq_one_letter_code
_entity_poly.pdbx_strand_id
1 'polypeptide(L)'
;MVKFDITKLAKFLPTVEKPVYKQSLNKKLAWTGLVLIVYFLMSSQLFGNVYGVSPDISSQFKSIQMLFGSEFGTLMTVGIGPLVNASIILQLLVGSKIINWDQSDPDDKKKYEVTQKVLSIAFCFLMSFAFVIGGAVPPVNNALPTILIVVLQLGMGGLIVMFLDEIVSKYGVGSGISLFIAAGVIKTIFIGLFSPCIAGSVAGCVLFSSGNPPIGHVWSVLLFITNSEFGQIIIPLLPIITTLVVFFIIIFAQGIAIEIPLAFSAVRGFGRRWELKLFYTSNIPVILTAAMLSMITLVGGMAARPTLSDPNMKCGFMGCIETTQNGDQPVSGLVYYLSAPRNLLMDAITGIFTSKDLVRALTYLTFMVTVCVVFSVFWISTSGMDAESIANQLIDSGMQIPGYRRDPKIIKGVLNRYIPPLAVLGGAS
;
A
#
# COMPACT_ATOMS: atom_id res chain seq x y z
N MET A 1 -7.30 -6.47 -36.34
CA MET A 1 -7.19 -6.51 -34.86
C MET A 1 -6.91 -7.94 -34.44
N VAL A 2 -5.66 -8.23 -34.08
CA VAL A 2 -5.25 -9.56 -33.59
C VAL A 2 -5.99 -9.81 -32.29
N LYS A 3 -7.01 -10.67 -32.29
CA LYS A 3 -7.59 -11.25 -31.07
C LYS A 3 -6.49 -12.14 -30.48
N PHE A 4 -5.61 -11.56 -29.67
CA PHE A 4 -4.73 -12.34 -28.80
C PHE A 4 -5.65 -13.19 -27.93
N ASP A 5 -5.64 -14.50 -28.16
CA ASP A 5 -6.51 -15.45 -27.49
C ASP A 5 -5.91 -15.72 -26.10
N ILE A 6 -6.15 -14.77 -25.18
CA ILE A 6 -5.69 -14.79 -23.77
C ILE A 6 -6.09 -16.11 -23.07
N THR A 7 -7.13 -16.78 -23.59
CA THR A 7 -7.59 -18.10 -23.13
C THR A 7 -6.57 -19.22 -23.30
N LYS A 8 -5.65 -19.15 -24.28
CA LYS A 8 -4.56 -20.14 -24.43
C LYS A 8 -3.47 -19.98 -23.38
N LEU A 9 -3.21 -18.75 -22.92
CA LEU A 9 -2.31 -18.48 -21.79
C LEU A 9 -2.88 -18.98 -20.46
N ALA A 10 -4.22 -19.01 -20.31
CA ALA A 10 -4.88 -19.54 -19.12
C ALA A 10 -4.53 -21.01 -18.83
N LYS A 11 -4.24 -21.82 -19.86
CA LYS A 11 -3.86 -23.24 -19.68
C LYS A 11 -2.45 -23.43 -19.11
N PHE A 12 -1.56 -22.45 -19.27
CA PHE A 12 -0.17 -22.54 -18.81
C PHE A 12 0.05 -21.89 -17.44
N LEU A 13 -0.95 -21.18 -16.91
CA LEU A 13 -0.84 -20.49 -15.64
C LEU A 13 -1.26 -21.42 -14.49
N PRO A 14 -0.33 -21.83 -13.61
CA PRO A 14 -0.67 -22.66 -12.44
C PRO A 14 -1.67 -21.88 -11.58
N THR A 15 -2.86 -22.42 -11.34
CA THR A 15 -3.94 -21.70 -10.66
C THR A 15 -4.44 -22.52 -9.49
N VAL A 16 -4.63 -21.89 -8.34
CA VAL A 16 -5.15 -22.57 -7.15
C VAL A 16 -6.61 -22.95 -7.37
N GLU A 17 -6.98 -24.21 -7.19
CA GLU A 17 -8.37 -24.64 -7.38
C GLU A 17 -9.29 -24.04 -6.30
N LYS A 18 -10.49 -23.60 -6.70
CA LYS A 18 -11.49 -23.06 -5.76
C LYS A 18 -11.99 -24.20 -4.86
N PRO A 19 -12.26 -23.96 -3.57
CA PRO A 19 -12.72 -25.01 -2.68
C PRO A 19 -14.07 -25.58 -3.13
N VAL A 20 -14.18 -26.91 -3.19
CA VAL A 20 -15.41 -27.63 -3.57
C VAL A 20 -16.54 -27.41 -2.57
N TYR A 21 -16.21 -27.11 -1.31
CA TYR A 21 -17.18 -26.86 -0.23
C TYR A 21 -16.91 -25.52 0.47
N LYS A 22 -17.98 -24.88 0.96
CA LYS A 22 -17.86 -23.69 1.82
C LYS A 22 -17.14 -24.08 3.12
N GLN A 23 -15.89 -23.63 3.26
CA GLN A 23 -15.08 -23.90 4.45
C GLN A 23 -15.67 -23.21 5.68
N SER A 24 -15.59 -23.87 6.84
CA SER A 24 -15.97 -23.28 8.13
C SER A 24 -15.04 -22.12 8.49
N LEU A 25 -15.54 -21.16 9.28
CA LEU A 25 -14.79 -19.96 9.66
C LEU A 25 -13.44 -20.29 10.34
N ASN A 26 -13.40 -21.33 11.18
CA ASN A 26 -12.17 -21.80 11.82
C ASN A 26 -11.12 -22.28 10.81
N LYS A 27 -11.55 -23.01 9.76
CA LYS A 27 -10.64 -23.47 8.70
C LYS A 27 -10.12 -22.29 7.88
N LYS A 28 -10.98 -21.32 7.57
CA LYS A 28 -10.57 -20.08 6.87
C LYS A 28 -9.53 -19.31 7.68
N LEU A 29 -9.76 -19.16 8.99
CA LEU A 29 -8.82 -18.51 9.90
C LEU A 29 -7.49 -19.27 10.00
N ALA A 30 -7.51 -20.60 10.06
CA ALA A 30 -6.31 -21.42 10.09
C ALA A 30 -5.48 -21.24 8.80
N TRP A 31 -6.12 -21.23 7.63
CA TRP A 31 -5.45 -20.96 6.35
C TRP A 31 -4.86 -19.55 6.29
N THR A 32 -5.59 -18.53 6.74
CA THR A 32 -5.04 -17.16 6.80
C THR A 32 -3.85 -17.06 7.76
N GLY A 33 -3.91 -17.72 8.92
CA GLY A 33 -2.82 -17.73 9.89
C GLY A 33 -1.58 -18.43 9.36
N LEU A 34 -1.75 -19.58 8.68
CA LEU A 34 -0.65 -20.31 8.05
C LEU A 34 0.02 -19.46 6.97
N VAL A 35 -0.76 -18.82 6.10
CA VAL A 35 -0.23 -17.93 5.06
C VAL A 35 0.52 -16.75 5.67
N LEU A 36 0.02 -16.15 6.76
CA LEU A 36 0.72 -15.08 7.47
C LEU A 36 2.05 -15.55 8.08
N ILE A 37 2.11 -16.75 8.64
CA ILE A 37 3.36 -17.32 9.17
C ILE A 37 4.38 -17.49 8.04
N VAL A 38 3.97 -18.08 6.91
CA VAL A 38 4.84 -18.21 5.73
C VAL A 38 5.29 -16.85 5.23
N TYR A 39 4.38 -15.87 5.17
CA TYR A 39 4.68 -14.50 4.79
C TYR A 39 5.73 -13.87 5.72
N PHE A 40 5.59 -13.99 7.04
CA PHE A 40 6.56 -13.45 8.00
C PHE A 40 7.90 -14.18 7.97
N LEU A 41 7.92 -15.50 7.74
CA LEU A 41 9.15 -16.27 7.59
C LEU A 41 9.91 -15.84 6.34
N MET A 42 9.24 -15.67 5.22
CA MET A 42 9.83 -15.16 3.97
C MET A 42 10.28 -13.71 4.09
N SER A 43 9.55 -12.90 4.86
CA SER A 43 9.91 -11.54 5.19
C SER A 43 11.13 -11.49 6.12
N SER A 44 11.41 -12.52 6.92
CA SER A 44 12.52 -12.48 7.88
C SER A 44 13.89 -12.58 7.18
N GLN A 45 14.85 -11.75 7.60
CA GLN A 45 16.24 -11.79 7.13
C GLN A 45 16.95 -13.14 7.40
N LEU A 46 16.38 -14.00 8.27
CA LEU A 46 16.94 -15.30 8.65
C LEU A 46 16.76 -16.38 7.57
N PHE A 47 15.66 -16.34 6.81
CA PHE A 47 15.36 -17.30 5.73
C PHE A 47 15.31 -16.65 4.34
N GLY A 48 15.19 -15.33 4.29
CA GLY A 48 14.97 -14.58 3.07
C GLY A 48 16.22 -14.02 2.41
N ASN A 49 17.42 -14.11 3.02
CA ASN A 49 18.59 -13.39 2.51
C ASN A 49 18.88 -13.80 1.05
N VAL A 50 18.84 -12.82 0.16
CA VAL A 50 19.09 -13.05 -1.26
C VAL A 50 20.59 -13.33 -1.43
N TYR A 51 20.93 -14.44 -2.05
CA TYR A 51 22.32 -14.81 -2.26
C TYR A 51 22.98 -13.75 -3.15
N GLY A 52 24.08 -13.15 -2.66
CA GLY A 52 24.85 -12.17 -3.42
C GLY A 52 24.43 -10.70 -3.26
N VAL A 53 23.74 -10.35 -2.17
CA VAL A 53 23.43 -8.95 -1.81
C VAL A 53 24.37 -8.42 -0.73
N SER A 54 24.90 -7.21 -0.91
CA SER A 54 25.69 -6.51 0.11
C SER A 54 24.77 -5.89 1.19
N PRO A 55 25.17 -5.88 2.48
CA PRO A 55 24.30 -5.44 3.58
C PRO A 55 24.03 -3.92 3.63
N ASP A 56 24.61 -3.13 2.72
CA ASP A 56 24.36 -1.70 2.58
C ASP A 56 23.03 -1.45 1.86
N ILE A 57 21.93 -1.79 2.53
CA ILE A 57 20.59 -1.42 2.10
C ILE A 57 20.42 0.07 2.39
N SER A 58 20.44 0.87 1.33
CA SER A 58 20.28 2.33 1.39
C SER A 58 19.00 2.72 2.15
N SER A 59 19.18 3.62 3.11
CA SER A 59 18.15 4.16 4.01
C SER A 59 16.93 4.77 3.29
N GLN A 60 17.10 5.15 2.03
CA GLN A 60 16.08 5.63 1.10
C GLN A 60 14.87 4.69 0.99
N PHE A 61 15.10 3.37 1.00
CA PHE A 61 14.06 2.39 0.71
C PHE A 61 13.15 2.06 1.89
N LYS A 62 13.46 2.51 3.12
CA LYS A 62 12.62 2.30 4.31
C LYS A 62 11.19 2.85 4.16
N SER A 63 11.00 3.94 3.43
CA SER A 63 9.65 4.48 3.16
C SER A 63 8.84 3.60 2.19
N ILE A 64 9.51 2.97 1.23
CA ILE A 64 8.90 2.05 0.25
C ILE A 64 8.54 0.72 0.92
N GLN A 65 9.36 0.27 1.88
CA GLN A 65 9.13 -0.95 2.69
C GLN A 65 7.76 -0.95 3.37
N MET A 66 7.39 0.16 4.00
CA MET A 66 6.13 0.27 4.75
C MET A 66 4.89 0.17 3.85
N LEU A 67 4.96 0.71 2.63
CA LEU A 67 3.81 0.74 1.73
C LEU A 67 3.58 -0.60 1.02
N PHE A 68 4.65 -1.27 0.60
CA PHE A 68 4.57 -2.53 -0.15
C PHE A 68 4.67 -3.79 0.72
N GLY A 69 4.85 -3.61 2.04
CA GLY A 69 5.14 -4.71 2.95
C GLY A 69 6.39 -5.47 2.52
N SER A 70 7.37 -4.78 1.95
CA SER A 70 8.63 -5.37 1.47
C SER A 70 9.73 -5.18 2.49
N GLU A 71 10.64 -6.15 2.59
CA GLU A 71 11.93 -5.98 3.27
C GLU A 71 13.02 -6.12 2.22
N PHE A 72 13.73 -5.02 1.95
CA PHE A 72 14.85 -5.03 1.00
C PHE A 72 15.95 -5.96 1.54
N GLY A 73 16.54 -6.76 0.67
CA GLY A 73 17.50 -7.81 1.04
C GLY A 73 16.88 -9.18 1.31
N THR A 74 15.54 -9.31 1.21
CA THR A 74 14.85 -10.60 1.34
C THR A 74 14.15 -11.04 0.04
N LEU A 75 13.68 -12.29 -0.05
CA LEU A 75 12.79 -12.70 -1.16
C LEU A 75 11.53 -11.81 -1.28
N MET A 76 11.19 -11.05 -0.24
CA MET A 76 10.10 -10.06 -0.25
C MET A 76 10.50 -8.66 -0.68
N THR A 77 11.68 -8.44 -1.26
CA THR A 77 12.11 -7.10 -1.71
C THR A 77 11.10 -6.45 -2.67
N VAL A 78 10.49 -7.28 -3.53
CA VAL A 78 9.45 -6.85 -4.48
C VAL A 78 8.09 -6.66 -3.80
N GLY A 79 7.85 -7.36 -2.69
CA GLY A 79 6.63 -7.27 -1.88
C GLY A 79 5.35 -7.55 -2.66
N ILE A 80 4.29 -6.83 -2.29
CA ILE A 80 2.96 -6.91 -2.91
C ILE A 80 2.85 -5.93 -4.11
N GLY A 81 3.86 -5.08 -4.33
CA GLY A 81 3.84 -3.98 -5.30
C GLY A 81 3.42 -4.37 -6.73
N PRO A 82 3.98 -5.43 -7.34
CA PRO A 82 3.56 -5.89 -8.66
C PRO A 82 2.10 -6.30 -8.74
N LEU A 83 1.59 -6.95 -7.69
CA LEU A 83 0.24 -7.48 -7.63
C LEU A 83 -0.78 -6.33 -7.56
N VAL A 84 -0.50 -5.35 -6.71
CA VAL A 84 -1.28 -4.12 -6.58
C VAL A 84 -1.24 -3.34 -7.89
N ASN A 85 -0.07 -3.08 -8.45
CA ASN A 85 0.06 -2.29 -9.68
C ASN A 85 -0.65 -2.94 -10.87
N ALA A 86 -0.52 -4.26 -11.03
CA ALA A 86 -1.23 -4.99 -12.08
C ALA A 86 -2.76 -4.89 -11.91
N SER A 87 -3.26 -5.02 -10.69
CA SER A 87 -4.69 -4.89 -10.39
C SER A 87 -5.20 -3.49 -10.72
N ILE A 88 -4.47 -2.44 -10.29
CA ILE A 88 -4.83 -1.04 -10.50
C ILE A 88 -4.85 -0.69 -11.98
N ILE A 89 -3.80 -1.05 -12.71
CA ILE A 89 -3.71 -0.77 -14.15
C ILE A 89 -4.91 -1.41 -14.85
N LEU A 90 -5.21 -2.67 -14.56
CA LEU A 90 -6.34 -3.34 -15.18
C LEU A 90 -7.68 -2.70 -14.80
N GLN A 91 -7.87 -2.31 -13.54
CA GLN A 91 -9.07 -1.61 -13.08
C GLN A 91 -9.24 -0.25 -13.76
N LEU A 92 -8.15 0.49 -13.97
CA LEU A 92 -8.17 1.75 -14.71
C LEU A 92 -8.47 1.54 -16.20
N LEU A 93 -7.93 0.50 -16.84
CA LEU A 93 -8.22 0.19 -18.25
C LEU A 93 -9.67 -0.24 -18.49
N VAL A 94 -10.23 -1.07 -17.61
CA VAL A 94 -11.63 -1.50 -17.68
C VAL A 94 -12.55 -0.34 -17.33
N GLY A 95 -12.22 0.39 -16.28
CA GLY A 95 -13.00 1.52 -15.79
C GLY A 95 -13.05 2.72 -16.74
N SER A 96 -11.96 3.01 -17.44
CA SER A 96 -11.92 4.03 -18.50
C SER A 96 -12.61 3.60 -19.79
N LYS A 97 -13.20 2.39 -19.83
CA LYS A 97 -13.86 1.79 -21.00
C LYS A 97 -12.94 1.66 -22.24
N ILE A 98 -11.61 1.72 -22.04
CA ILE A 98 -10.63 1.37 -23.07
C ILE A 98 -10.76 -0.12 -23.39
N ILE A 99 -11.00 -0.93 -22.35
CA ILE A 99 -11.33 -2.35 -22.46
C ILE A 99 -12.74 -2.56 -21.91
N ASN A 100 -13.70 -2.81 -22.81
CA ASN A 100 -15.08 -3.11 -22.44
C ASN A 100 -15.22 -4.60 -22.08
N TRP A 101 -14.85 -4.96 -20.86
CA TRP A 101 -15.17 -6.27 -20.28
C TRP A 101 -16.33 -6.12 -19.33
N ASP A 102 -17.40 -6.88 -19.57
CA ASP A 102 -18.56 -6.86 -18.70
C ASP A 102 -18.32 -7.81 -17.52
N GLN A 103 -18.13 -7.23 -16.33
CA GLN A 103 -18.01 -7.98 -15.09
C GLN A 103 -19.32 -8.66 -14.67
N SER A 104 -20.38 -8.62 -15.49
CA SER A 104 -21.60 -9.42 -15.32
C SER A 104 -21.46 -10.78 -16.01
N ASP A 105 -20.70 -10.85 -17.12
CA ASP A 105 -20.52 -12.06 -17.91
C ASP A 105 -19.46 -12.98 -17.28
N PRO A 106 -19.76 -14.27 -17.03
CA PRO A 106 -18.79 -15.23 -16.52
C PRO A 106 -17.53 -15.40 -17.38
N ASP A 107 -17.59 -15.18 -18.70
CA ASP A 107 -16.42 -15.35 -19.58
C ASP A 107 -15.51 -14.13 -19.57
N ASP A 108 -16.05 -12.93 -19.44
CA ASP A 108 -15.26 -11.70 -19.28
C ASP A 108 -14.62 -11.61 -17.90
N LYS A 109 -15.29 -12.10 -16.85
CA LYS A 109 -14.66 -12.30 -15.53
C LYS A 109 -13.41 -13.17 -15.60
N LYS A 110 -13.47 -14.29 -16.34
CA LYS A 110 -12.30 -15.18 -16.50
C LYS A 110 -11.17 -14.47 -17.25
N LYS A 111 -11.47 -13.72 -18.31
CA LYS A 111 -10.46 -12.93 -19.04
C LYS A 111 -9.80 -11.91 -18.13
N TYR A 112 -10.59 -11.21 -17.32
CA TYR A 112 -10.09 -10.25 -16.34
C TYR A 112 -9.12 -10.91 -15.34
N GLU A 113 -9.52 -12.03 -14.72
CA GLU A 113 -8.68 -12.77 -13.76
C GLU A 113 -7.36 -13.25 -14.41
N VAL A 114 -7.43 -13.79 -15.63
CA VAL A 114 -6.26 -14.29 -16.36
C VAL A 114 -5.32 -13.14 -16.76
N THR A 115 -5.86 -12.03 -17.29
CA THR A 115 -5.04 -10.87 -17.67
C THR A 115 -4.39 -10.24 -16.45
N GLN A 116 -5.11 -10.08 -15.33
CA GLN A 116 -4.54 -9.56 -14.08
C GLN A 116 -3.36 -10.42 -13.65
N LYS A 117 -3.49 -11.73 -13.78
CA LYS A 117 -2.45 -12.70 -13.42
C LYS A 117 -1.22 -12.60 -14.31
N VAL A 118 -1.39 -12.59 -15.63
CA VAL A 118 -0.29 -12.41 -16.58
C VAL A 118 0.44 -11.09 -16.34
N LEU A 119 -0.32 -10.02 -16.12
CA LEU A 119 0.23 -8.69 -15.88
C LEU A 119 1.01 -8.65 -14.55
N SER A 120 0.51 -9.30 -13.50
CA SER A 120 1.19 -9.41 -12.20
C SER A 120 2.53 -10.14 -12.34
N ILE A 121 2.57 -11.25 -13.07
CA ILE A 121 3.82 -12.01 -13.32
C ILE A 121 4.82 -11.13 -14.07
N ALA A 122 4.38 -10.43 -15.12
CA ALA A 122 5.24 -9.52 -15.88
C ALA A 122 5.82 -8.41 -14.98
N PHE A 123 4.99 -7.81 -14.12
CA PHE A 123 5.45 -6.78 -13.18
C PHE A 123 6.40 -7.32 -12.11
N CYS A 124 6.26 -8.58 -11.67
CA CYS A 124 7.22 -9.18 -10.73
C CYS A 124 8.64 -9.17 -11.31
N PHE A 125 8.81 -9.61 -12.55
CA PHE A 125 10.13 -9.60 -13.21
C PHE A 125 10.61 -8.20 -13.57
N LEU A 126 9.71 -7.34 -14.08
CA LEU A 126 10.05 -5.95 -14.44
C LEU A 126 10.51 -5.15 -13.22
N MET A 127 9.79 -5.24 -12.09
CA MET A 127 10.19 -4.57 -10.85
C MET A 127 11.47 -5.15 -10.27
N SER A 128 11.64 -6.48 -10.29
CA SER A 128 12.87 -7.12 -9.83
C SER A 128 14.08 -6.60 -10.60
N PHE A 129 13.95 -6.46 -11.92
CA PHE A 129 14.99 -5.88 -12.77
C PHE A 129 15.24 -4.40 -12.45
N ALA A 130 14.18 -3.62 -12.25
CA ALA A 130 14.27 -2.20 -11.90
C ALA A 130 14.93 -1.98 -10.53
N PHE A 131 14.65 -2.82 -9.53
CA PHE A 131 15.25 -2.70 -8.19
C PHE A 131 16.75 -3.04 -8.17
N VAL A 132 17.19 -3.99 -9.00
CA VAL A 132 18.60 -4.36 -9.10
C VAL A 132 19.41 -3.31 -9.85
N ILE A 133 18.93 -2.84 -11.01
CA ILE A 133 19.59 -1.76 -11.77
C ILE A 133 19.52 -0.43 -11.02
N GLY A 134 18.38 -0.17 -10.38
CA GLY A 134 18.18 1.02 -9.58
C GLY A 134 19.01 1.04 -8.29
N GLY A 135 19.87 0.04 -8.04
CA GLY A 135 20.79 0.01 -6.92
C GLY A 135 20.11 0.04 -5.56
N ALA A 136 18.90 -0.50 -5.47
CA ALA A 136 18.21 -0.77 -4.20
C ALA A 136 18.75 -2.03 -3.52
N VAL A 137 19.32 -2.93 -4.33
CA VAL A 137 19.96 -4.19 -3.93
C VAL A 137 21.28 -4.31 -4.70
N PRO A 138 22.37 -3.67 -4.23
CA PRO A 138 23.65 -3.74 -4.92
C PRO A 138 24.20 -5.18 -4.85
N PRO A 139 24.45 -5.84 -6.00
CA PRO A 139 25.04 -7.17 -6.02
C PRO A 139 26.48 -7.12 -5.49
N VAL A 140 26.88 -8.12 -4.71
CA VAL A 140 28.22 -8.22 -4.08
C VAL A 140 29.33 -8.16 -5.13
N ASN A 141 29.06 -8.65 -6.34
CA ASN A 141 29.90 -8.45 -7.52
C ASN A 141 29.02 -7.86 -8.64
N ASN A 142 29.46 -6.78 -9.28
CA ASN A 142 28.76 -6.14 -10.41
C ASN A 142 28.83 -6.97 -11.71
N ALA A 143 28.91 -8.30 -11.58
CA ALA A 143 28.95 -9.25 -12.67
C ALA A 143 27.52 -9.57 -13.15
N LEU A 144 27.31 -9.52 -14.47
CA LEU A 144 26.08 -9.93 -15.16
C LEU A 144 25.43 -11.22 -14.63
N PRO A 145 26.16 -12.33 -14.34
CA PRO A 145 25.53 -13.54 -13.81
C PRO A 145 24.94 -13.36 -12.40
N THR A 146 25.58 -12.59 -11.52
CA THR A 146 25.07 -12.35 -10.16
C THR A 146 23.82 -11.47 -10.18
N ILE A 147 23.79 -10.46 -11.06
CA ILE A 147 22.61 -9.62 -11.31
C ILE A 147 21.43 -10.49 -11.77
N LEU A 148 21.64 -11.38 -12.73
CA LEU A 148 20.58 -12.25 -13.25
C LEU A 148 20.04 -13.21 -12.18
N ILE A 149 20.91 -13.77 -11.35
CA ILE A 149 20.51 -14.65 -10.24
C ILE A 149 19.65 -13.90 -9.22
N VAL A 150 20.06 -12.69 -8.83
CA VAL A 150 19.29 -11.85 -7.90
C VAL A 150 17.93 -11.49 -8.49
N VAL A 151 17.86 -11.07 -9.75
CA VAL A 151 16.59 -10.76 -10.42
C VAL A 151 15.66 -11.97 -10.46
N LEU A 152 16.19 -13.16 -10.75
CA LEU A 152 15.41 -14.39 -10.80
C LEU A 152 14.91 -14.79 -9.41
N GLN A 153 15.76 -14.69 -8.38
CA GLN A 153 15.38 -14.97 -6.99
C GLN A 153 14.28 -14.02 -6.49
N LEU A 154 14.40 -12.72 -6.79
CA LEU A 154 13.38 -11.72 -6.46
C LEU A 154 12.07 -11.95 -7.23
N GLY A 155 12.16 -12.29 -8.52
CA GLY A 155 11.01 -12.63 -9.35
C GLY A 155 10.27 -13.87 -8.82
N MET A 156 11.00 -14.92 -8.43
CA MET A 156 10.43 -16.11 -7.80
C MET A 156 9.80 -15.80 -6.45
N GLY A 157 10.41 -14.93 -5.62
CA GLY A 157 9.81 -14.45 -4.38
C GLY A 157 8.46 -13.77 -4.61
N GLY A 158 8.37 -12.89 -5.62
CA GLY A 158 7.12 -12.26 -6.04
C GLY A 158 6.05 -13.24 -6.54
N LEU A 159 6.45 -14.30 -7.26
CA LEU A 159 5.53 -15.36 -7.68
C LEU A 159 4.96 -16.15 -6.50
N ILE A 160 5.76 -16.43 -5.47
CA ILE A 160 5.27 -17.10 -4.27
C ILE A 160 4.24 -16.23 -3.56
N VAL A 161 4.49 -14.93 -3.41
CA VAL A 161 3.53 -13.99 -2.79
C VAL A 161 2.21 -13.96 -3.57
N MET A 162 2.28 -13.98 -4.90
CA MET A 162 1.08 -14.07 -5.74
C MET A 162 0.27 -15.35 -5.47
N PHE A 163 0.91 -16.51 -5.33
CA PHE A 163 0.19 -17.74 -4.98
C PHE A 163 -0.39 -17.69 -3.57
N LEU A 164 0.32 -17.09 -2.61
CA LEU A 164 -0.19 -16.89 -1.25
C LEU A 164 -1.44 -15.99 -1.25
N ASP A 165 -1.48 -14.95 -2.09
CA ASP A 165 -2.68 -14.12 -2.27
C ASP A 165 -3.86 -14.93 -2.84
N GLU A 166 -3.63 -15.81 -3.82
CA GLU A 166 -4.69 -16.69 -4.35
C GLU A 166 -5.23 -17.66 -3.30
N ILE A 167 -4.36 -18.21 -2.46
CA ILE A 167 -4.75 -19.10 -1.36
C ILE A 167 -5.64 -18.34 -0.38
N VAL A 168 -5.26 -17.12 0.02
CA VAL A 168 -6.07 -16.31 0.94
C VAL A 168 -7.40 -15.90 0.31
N SER A 169 -7.39 -15.48 -0.95
CA SER A 169 -8.61 -15.03 -1.64
C SER A 169 -9.61 -16.17 -1.86
N LYS A 170 -9.16 -17.43 -1.98
CA LYS A 170 -10.03 -18.60 -2.19
C LYS A 170 -10.39 -19.34 -0.89
N TYR A 171 -9.42 -19.54 0.00
CA TYR A 171 -9.55 -20.35 1.22
C TYR A 171 -9.59 -19.53 2.51
N GLY A 172 -9.12 -18.29 2.48
CA GLY A 172 -9.00 -17.42 3.64
C GLY A 172 -10.19 -16.47 3.87
N VAL A 173 -9.93 -15.46 4.69
CA VAL A 173 -10.86 -14.38 5.02
C VAL A 173 -10.34 -13.10 4.39
N GLY A 174 -11.12 -12.51 3.49
CA GLY A 174 -10.76 -11.26 2.81
C GLY A 174 -9.87 -11.47 1.58
N SER A 175 -9.15 -10.42 1.20
CA SER A 175 -8.16 -10.42 0.11
C SER A 175 -6.75 -10.58 0.69
N GLY A 176 -5.88 -11.33 0.02
CA GLY A 176 -4.48 -11.48 0.46
C GLY A 176 -3.71 -10.17 0.41
N ILE A 177 -3.91 -9.34 -0.62
CA ILE A 177 -3.32 -8.00 -0.76
C ILE A 177 -3.56 -7.15 0.51
N SER A 178 -4.81 -7.01 0.95
CA SER A 178 -5.12 -6.19 2.13
C SER A 178 -4.58 -6.79 3.43
N LEU A 179 -4.58 -8.12 3.53
CA LEU A 179 -4.03 -8.83 4.68
C LEU A 179 -2.51 -8.62 4.81
N PHE A 180 -1.76 -8.70 3.71
CA PHE A 180 -0.30 -8.52 3.72
C PHE A 180 0.08 -7.06 3.99
N ILE A 181 -0.65 -6.08 3.44
CA ILE A 181 -0.43 -4.66 3.76
C ILE A 181 -0.65 -4.43 5.27
N ALA A 182 -1.77 -4.93 5.82
CA ALA A 182 -2.05 -4.80 7.25
C ALA A 182 -0.97 -5.47 8.12
N ALA A 183 -0.53 -6.67 7.74
CA ALA A 183 0.54 -7.40 8.43
C ALA A 183 1.88 -6.62 8.41
N GLY A 184 2.24 -6.03 7.28
CA GLY A 184 3.44 -5.21 7.13
C GLY A 184 3.41 -3.97 8.03
N VAL A 185 2.30 -3.22 8.01
CA VAL A 185 2.13 -2.02 8.86
C VAL A 185 2.15 -2.38 10.34
N ILE A 186 1.44 -3.44 10.75
CA ILE A 186 1.44 -3.91 12.15
C ILE A 186 2.86 -4.32 12.57
N LYS A 187 3.59 -5.03 11.71
CA LYS A 187 4.99 -5.41 11.98
C LYS A 187 5.88 -4.19 12.17
N THR A 188 5.79 -3.17 11.31
CA THR A 188 6.57 -1.94 11.46
C THR A 188 6.24 -1.21 12.76
N ILE A 189 4.96 -1.09 13.11
CA ILE A 189 4.53 -0.46 14.37
C ILE A 189 5.04 -1.27 15.56
N PHE A 190 4.92 -2.60 15.53
CA PHE A 190 5.36 -3.47 16.62
C PHE A 190 6.87 -3.42 16.83
N ILE A 191 7.65 -3.49 15.75
CA ILE A 191 9.12 -3.37 15.79
C ILE A 191 9.51 -1.95 16.26
N GLY A 192 8.86 -0.90 15.77
CA GLY A 192 9.13 0.48 16.19
C GLY A 192 8.81 0.76 17.67
N LEU A 193 7.85 0.04 18.26
CA LEU A 193 7.50 0.17 19.67
C LEU A 193 8.39 -0.70 20.57
N PHE A 194 8.52 -1.98 20.25
CA PHE A 194 9.03 -3.01 21.16
C PHE A 194 10.40 -3.59 20.80
N SER A 195 11.04 -3.15 19.71
CA SER A 195 12.37 -3.67 19.36
C SER A 195 13.42 -3.26 20.40
N PRO A 196 14.10 -4.23 21.05
CA PRO A 196 15.20 -3.94 21.97
C PRO A 196 16.55 -3.73 21.24
N CYS A 197 16.56 -3.77 19.90
CA CYS A 197 17.78 -3.80 19.10
C CYS A 197 18.31 -2.39 18.81
N ILE A 198 19.64 -2.29 18.66
CA ILE A 198 20.37 -1.07 18.32
C ILE A 198 20.42 -0.85 16.79
N ALA A 199 20.39 0.40 16.35
CA ALA A 199 20.61 0.76 14.94
C ALA A 199 22.09 0.58 14.54
N GLY A 200 22.36 -0.25 13.53
CA GLY A 200 23.68 -0.34 12.89
C GLY A 200 24.47 -1.64 13.07
N SER A 201 23.92 -2.69 13.69
CA SER A 201 24.57 -4.01 13.70
C SER A 201 24.09 -4.89 12.55
N VAL A 202 25.01 -5.32 11.68
CA VAL A 202 24.79 -6.29 10.59
C VAL A 202 24.68 -7.72 11.14
N ALA A 203 24.96 -7.94 12.42
CA ALA A 203 24.92 -9.24 13.08
C ALA A 203 23.96 -9.20 14.29
N GLY A 204 22.67 -9.37 14.01
CA GLY A 204 21.66 -9.64 15.03
C GLY A 204 21.35 -8.49 16.01
N CYS A 205 20.34 -8.74 16.83
CA CYS A 205 19.86 -7.83 17.87
C CYS A 205 20.87 -7.78 19.03
N VAL A 206 21.71 -6.74 19.07
CA VAL A 206 22.54 -6.44 20.24
C VAL A 206 21.68 -5.73 21.28
N LEU A 207 21.76 -6.17 22.54
CA LEU A 207 21.04 -5.60 23.69
C LEU A 207 21.45 -4.15 23.94
N PHE A 208 20.50 -3.32 24.38
CA PHE A 208 20.65 -1.89 24.65
C PHE A 208 21.71 -1.58 25.74
N SER A 209 22.41 -0.43 25.59
CA SER A 209 23.39 0.09 26.55
C SER A 209 23.26 1.61 26.69
N SER A 210 23.77 2.20 27.77
CA SER A 210 23.65 3.62 28.11
C SER A 210 24.25 4.58 27.07
N GLY A 211 25.10 4.10 26.16
CA GLY A 211 25.67 4.90 25.07
C GLY A 211 24.94 4.81 23.72
N ASN A 212 23.99 3.88 23.54
CA ASN A 212 23.32 3.64 22.26
C ASN A 212 21.81 3.40 22.47
N PRO A 213 20.92 4.36 22.11
CA PRO A 213 19.50 4.21 22.32
C PRO A 213 18.91 3.09 21.43
N PRO A 214 17.96 2.28 21.96
CA PRO A 214 17.28 1.25 21.18
C PRO A 214 16.34 1.87 20.16
N ILE A 215 16.07 1.13 19.07
CA ILE A 215 15.12 1.52 18.02
C ILE A 215 13.68 1.56 18.57
N GLY A 216 13.36 0.72 19.55
CA GLY A 216 12.07 0.70 20.22
C GLY A 216 11.84 1.94 21.06
N HIS A 217 10.78 2.70 20.74
CA HIS A 217 10.41 3.89 21.51
C HIS A 217 10.06 3.57 22.97
N VAL A 218 9.51 2.38 23.27
CA VAL A 218 9.18 1.99 24.65
C VAL A 218 10.45 1.69 25.47
N TRP A 219 11.40 0.96 24.89
CA TRP A 219 12.66 0.62 25.54
C TRP A 219 13.55 1.84 25.76
N SER A 220 13.55 2.78 24.80
CA SER A 220 14.29 4.04 24.96
C SER A 220 13.71 4.89 26.07
N VAL A 221 12.38 5.03 26.18
CA VAL A 221 11.74 5.70 27.32
C VAL A 221 12.16 5.06 28.66
N LEU A 222 12.13 3.72 28.76
CA LEU A 222 12.53 3.02 29.98
C LEU A 222 14.00 3.27 30.34
N LEU A 223 14.89 3.31 29.35
CA LEU A 223 16.31 3.57 29.53
C LEU A 223 16.57 5.01 29.98
N PHE A 224 15.90 6.01 29.37
CA PHE A 224 16.03 7.41 29.78
C PHE A 224 15.47 7.69 31.19
N ILE A 225 14.42 6.97 31.60
CA ILE A 225 13.93 6.98 32.99
C ILE A 225 14.98 6.41 33.94
N THR A 226 15.61 5.29 33.57
CA THR A 226 16.63 4.62 34.40
C THR A 226 17.90 5.46 34.53
N ASN A 227 18.28 6.20 33.49
CA ASN A 227 19.45 7.07 33.47
C ASN A 227 19.17 8.50 33.98
N SER A 228 17.95 8.80 34.45
CA SER A 228 17.54 10.10 35.00
C SER A 228 17.63 11.31 34.03
N GLU A 229 17.61 11.08 32.72
CA GLU A 229 17.67 12.13 31.69
C GLU A 229 16.27 12.58 31.24
N PHE A 230 15.56 13.32 32.10
CA PHE A 230 14.17 13.73 31.86
C PHE A 230 13.96 14.60 30.61
N GLY A 231 14.99 15.35 30.19
CA GLY A 231 14.92 16.22 29.01
C GLY A 231 14.81 15.47 27.68
N GLN A 232 15.36 14.25 27.58
CA GLN A 232 15.36 13.48 26.33
C GLN A 232 14.19 12.49 26.22
N ILE A 233 13.39 12.31 27.29
CA ILE A 233 12.21 11.41 27.30
C ILE A 233 11.13 11.86 26.32
N ILE A 234 11.02 13.17 26.05
CA ILE A 234 10.00 13.74 25.16
C ILE A 234 10.17 13.19 23.73
N ILE A 235 11.41 12.95 23.30
CA ILE A 235 11.76 12.52 21.95
C ILE A 235 11.11 11.16 21.57
N PRO A 236 11.28 10.08 22.35
CA PRO A 236 10.62 8.80 22.05
C PRO A 236 9.16 8.73 22.48
N LEU A 237 8.69 9.59 23.40
CA LEU A 237 7.30 9.58 23.86
C LEU A 237 6.33 10.24 22.85
N LEU A 238 6.78 11.28 22.15
CA LEU A 238 5.95 12.06 21.22
C LEU A 238 5.37 11.20 20.07
N PRO A 239 6.13 10.33 19.37
CA PRO A 239 5.57 9.45 18.34
C PRO A 239 4.52 8.46 18.88
N ILE A 240 4.70 7.95 20.11
CA ILE A 240 3.76 7.00 20.73
C ILE A 240 2.42 7.72 21.01
N ILE A 241 2.46 8.90 21.61
CA ILE A 241 1.26 9.68 21.90
C ILE A 241 0.56 10.07 20.59
N THR A 242 1.33 10.55 19.61
CA THR A 242 0.78 11.00 18.31
C THR A 242 0.09 9.85 17.57
N THR A 243 0.70 8.66 17.53
CA THR A 243 0.09 7.50 16.86
C THR A 243 -1.20 7.05 17.54
N LEU A 244 -1.26 7.08 18.87
CA LEU A 244 -2.46 6.77 19.64
C LEU A 244 -3.59 7.80 19.39
N VAL A 245 -3.27 9.09 19.37
CA VAL A 245 -4.25 10.16 19.05
C VAL A 245 -4.81 9.98 17.64
N VAL A 246 -3.94 9.77 16.65
CA VAL A 246 -4.36 9.53 15.26
C VAL A 246 -5.23 8.28 15.14
N PHE A 247 -4.90 7.20 15.85
CA PHE A 247 -5.69 5.97 15.87
C PHE A 247 -7.13 6.20 16.35
N PHE A 248 -7.33 6.95 17.45
CA PHE A 248 -8.67 7.27 17.93
C PHE A 248 -9.45 8.17 16.97
N ILE A 249 -8.79 9.16 16.36
CA ILE A 249 -9.43 10.03 15.36
C ILE A 249 -9.91 9.20 14.17
N ILE A 250 -9.10 8.26 13.68
CA ILE A 250 -9.47 7.40 12.54
C ILE A 250 -10.65 6.48 12.89
N ILE A 251 -10.64 5.86 14.08
CA ILE A 251 -11.78 5.03 14.53
C ILE A 251 -13.07 5.85 14.58
N PHE A 252 -12.99 7.06 15.15
CA PHE A 252 -14.14 7.96 15.21
C PHE A 252 -14.63 8.32 13.80
N ALA A 253 -13.74 8.72 12.89
CA ALA A 253 -14.08 9.05 11.51
C ALA A 253 -14.68 7.85 10.75
N GLN A 254 -14.17 6.63 10.98
CA GLN A 254 -14.66 5.41 10.34
C GLN A 254 -16.05 4.97 10.81
N GLY A 255 -16.46 5.42 12.01
CA GLY A 255 -17.80 5.21 12.55
C GLY A 255 -18.87 6.15 11.97
N ILE A 256 -18.49 7.21 11.26
CA ILE A 256 -19.44 8.16 10.68
C ILE A 256 -20.07 7.54 9.42
N ALA A 257 -21.39 7.34 9.46
CA ALA A 257 -22.17 6.84 8.34
C ALA A 257 -23.51 7.57 8.22
N ILE A 258 -23.98 7.73 6.98
CA ILE A 258 -25.30 8.25 6.64
C ILE A 258 -26.21 7.05 6.38
N GLU A 259 -27.28 6.91 7.15
CA GLU A 259 -28.25 5.82 7.00
C GLU A 259 -29.36 6.20 6.02
N ILE A 260 -29.50 5.46 4.93
CA ILE A 260 -30.66 5.55 4.03
C ILE A 260 -31.58 4.36 4.32
N PRO A 261 -32.86 4.59 4.69
CA PRO A 261 -33.81 3.49 4.88
C PRO A 261 -34.17 2.86 3.54
N LEU A 262 -34.00 1.54 3.42
CA LEU A 262 -34.47 0.74 2.30
C LEU A 262 -35.59 -0.17 2.79
N ALA A 263 -36.64 -0.31 1.98
CA ALA A 263 -37.71 -1.27 2.21
C ALA A 263 -37.77 -2.25 1.04
N PHE A 264 -38.06 -3.52 1.32
CA PHE A 264 -38.34 -4.46 0.24
C PHE A 264 -39.71 -4.16 -0.35
N SER A 265 -39.78 -4.01 -1.67
CA SER A 265 -41.05 -3.76 -2.35
C SER A 265 -41.99 -4.97 -2.29
N ALA A 266 -41.44 -6.18 -2.17
CA ALA A 266 -42.20 -7.43 -2.17
C ALA A 266 -42.72 -7.81 -0.77
N VAL A 267 -42.06 -7.37 0.30
CA VAL A 267 -42.40 -7.76 1.69
C VAL A 267 -42.69 -6.51 2.50
N ARG A 268 -43.97 -6.27 2.78
CA ARG A 268 -44.42 -5.11 3.53
C ARG A 268 -43.92 -5.18 4.99
N GLY A 269 -43.27 -4.11 5.45
CA GLY A 269 -42.76 -4.01 6.84
C GLY A 269 -41.34 -4.52 7.04
N PHE A 270 -40.72 -5.20 6.07
CA PHE A 270 -39.31 -5.57 6.13
C PHE A 270 -38.46 -4.51 5.44
N GLY A 271 -37.70 -3.75 6.24
CA GLY A 271 -36.77 -2.75 5.78
C GLY A 271 -35.41 -2.90 6.43
N ARG A 272 -34.36 -2.58 5.68
CA ARG A 272 -32.98 -2.55 6.17
C ARG A 272 -32.43 -1.15 5.97
N ARG A 273 -31.71 -0.64 6.96
CA ARG A 273 -30.95 0.60 6.79
C ARG A 273 -29.67 0.28 6.04
N TRP A 274 -29.41 1.03 4.97
CA TRP A 274 -28.15 0.95 4.26
C TRP A 274 -27.26 2.10 4.71
N GLU A 275 -26.12 1.75 5.28
CA GLU A 275 -25.15 2.69 5.83
C GLU A 275 -24.15 3.09 4.74
N LEU A 276 -24.21 4.35 4.33
CA LEU A 276 -23.19 5.00 3.50
C LEU A 276 -22.11 5.58 4.40
N LYS A 277 -20.98 4.87 4.53
CA LYS A 277 -19.85 5.33 5.34
C LYS A 277 -19.21 6.59 4.75
N LEU A 278 -18.65 7.46 5.62
CA LEU A 278 -17.90 8.65 5.22
C LEU A 278 -16.75 8.28 4.26
N PHE A 279 -15.99 7.24 4.61
CA PHE A 279 -14.99 6.62 3.72
C PHE A 279 -15.67 5.72 2.68
N TYR A 280 -16.41 6.34 1.75
CA TYR A 280 -17.21 5.63 0.77
C TYR A 280 -16.37 4.74 -0.17
N THR A 281 -15.22 5.25 -0.62
CA THR A 281 -14.25 4.53 -1.46
C THR A 281 -13.22 3.74 -0.64
N SER A 282 -13.41 3.64 0.69
CA SER A 282 -12.44 3.02 1.62
C SER A 282 -11.05 3.67 1.53
N ASN A 283 -10.00 2.93 1.90
CA ASN A 283 -8.62 3.41 1.93
C ASN A 283 -7.90 3.30 0.56
N ILE A 284 -8.60 2.85 -0.50
CA ILE A 284 -7.98 2.55 -1.80
C ILE A 284 -7.36 3.81 -2.42
N PRO A 285 -8.03 4.97 -2.52
CA PRO A 285 -7.45 6.16 -3.17
C PRO A 285 -6.14 6.63 -2.53
N VAL A 286 -6.03 6.51 -1.21
CA VAL A 286 -4.81 6.87 -0.46
C VAL A 286 -3.67 5.90 -0.80
N ILE A 287 -3.97 4.59 -0.84
CA ILE A 287 -2.99 3.56 -1.23
C ILE A 287 -2.49 3.81 -2.67
N LEU A 288 -3.40 4.14 -3.61
CA LEU A 288 -3.05 4.45 -5.00
C LEU A 288 -2.11 5.65 -5.10
N THR A 289 -2.43 6.72 -4.38
CA THR A 289 -1.65 7.96 -4.40
C THR A 289 -0.27 7.74 -3.80
N ALA A 290 -0.19 7.03 -2.67
CA ALA A 290 1.08 6.68 -2.04
C ALA A 290 1.94 5.77 -2.95
N ALA A 291 1.31 4.82 -3.64
CA ALA A 291 1.99 3.94 -4.59
C ALA A 291 2.55 4.76 -5.76
N MET A 292 1.73 5.61 -6.38
CA MET A 292 2.16 6.51 -7.45
C MET A 292 3.36 7.37 -7.02
N LEU A 293 3.29 7.95 -5.83
CA LEU A 293 4.36 8.76 -5.25
C LEU A 293 5.65 7.95 -5.10
N SER A 294 5.55 6.74 -4.56
CA SER A 294 6.70 5.84 -4.37
C SER A 294 7.36 5.50 -5.70
N MET A 295 6.58 5.24 -6.76
CA MET A 295 7.09 5.02 -8.11
C MET A 295 7.80 6.25 -8.67
N ILE A 296 7.24 7.45 -8.46
CA ILE A 296 7.89 8.70 -8.87
C ILE A 296 9.22 8.88 -8.14
N THR A 297 9.27 8.61 -6.83
CA THR A 297 10.53 8.70 -6.06
C THR A 297 11.54 7.64 -6.47
N LEU A 298 11.10 6.44 -6.83
CA LEU A 298 11.97 5.37 -7.34
C LEU A 298 12.59 5.78 -8.69
N VAL A 299 11.77 6.23 -9.64
CA VAL A 299 12.26 6.72 -10.94
C VAL A 299 13.17 7.93 -10.76
N GLY A 300 12.83 8.85 -9.85
CA GLY A 300 13.70 9.98 -9.50
C GLY A 300 15.05 9.53 -8.93
N GLY A 301 15.06 8.56 -8.02
CA GLY A 301 16.28 7.99 -7.44
C GLY A 301 17.10 7.13 -8.42
N MET A 302 16.50 6.65 -9.52
CA MET A 302 17.21 6.00 -10.63
C MET A 302 17.76 7.02 -11.64
N ALA A 303 17.06 8.14 -11.85
CA ALA A 303 17.40 9.15 -12.83
C ALA A 303 18.51 10.12 -12.36
N ALA A 304 18.75 10.25 -11.05
CA ALA A 304 19.82 11.09 -10.53
C ALA A 304 20.37 10.59 -9.19
N ARG A 305 21.49 9.85 -9.25
CA ARG A 305 22.37 9.60 -8.10
C ARG A 305 23.63 10.43 -8.28
N PRO A 306 23.85 11.52 -7.52
CA PRO A 306 25.17 12.11 -7.45
C PRO A 306 26.11 11.07 -6.84
N THR A 307 26.97 10.49 -7.67
CA THR A 307 28.02 9.59 -7.19
C THR A 307 29.14 10.45 -6.61
N LEU A 308 29.81 9.96 -5.56
CA LEU A 308 30.91 10.64 -4.87
C LEU A 308 32.04 11.11 -5.82
N SER A 309 32.12 10.52 -7.02
CA SER A 309 33.09 10.82 -8.06
C SER A 309 32.72 11.95 -9.03
N ASP A 310 31.46 12.44 -9.05
CA ASP A 310 31.02 13.53 -9.95
C ASP A 310 30.08 14.55 -9.25
N PRO A 311 30.62 15.56 -8.55
CA PRO A 311 29.83 16.56 -7.82
C PRO A 311 29.06 17.55 -8.70
N ASN A 312 29.26 17.54 -10.02
CA ASN A 312 28.69 18.50 -10.97
C ASN A 312 27.62 17.91 -11.91
N MET A 313 27.13 16.69 -11.65
CA MET A 313 26.06 16.11 -12.44
C MET A 313 24.78 16.94 -12.21
N LYS A 314 24.32 17.65 -13.25
CA LYS A 314 23.10 18.47 -13.18
C LYS A 314 21.94 17.60 -12.72
N CYS A 315 21.41 17.90 -11.54
CA CYS A 315 20.19 17.28 -11.03
C CYS A 315 19.11 17.35 -12.10
N GLY A 316 18.62 16.18 -12.53
CA GLY A 316 17.50 16.12 -13.46
C GLY A 316 16.26 16.81 -12.89
N PHE A 317 15.33 17.20 -13.75
CA PHE A 317 14.04 17.79 -13.35
C PHE A 317 13.29 16.95 -12.29
N MET A 318 13.48 15.63 -12.30
CA MET A 318 12.89 14.69 -11.35
C MET A 318 13.49 14.76 -9.93
N GLY A 319 14.68 15.35 -9.77
CA GLY A 319 15.30 15.66 -8.48
C GLY A 319 16.51 14.79 -8.12
N CYS A 320 17.32 15.30 -7.19
CA CYS A 320 18.54 14.65 -6.66
C CYS A 320 18.33 14.20 -5.23
N ILE A 321 18.93 13.07 -4.89
CA ILE A 321 18.95 12.53 -3.54
C ILE A 321 20.40 12.50 -3.06
N GLU A 322 20.67 13.16 -1.94
CA GLU A 322 21.99 13.17 -1.31
C GLU A 322 21.98 12.21 -0.12
N THR A 323 23.01 11.36 -0.03
CA THR A 323 23.22 10.46 1.11
C THR A 323 23.89 11.24 2.24
N THR A 324 23.11 11.75 3.18
CA THR A 324 23.64 12.36 4.42
C THR A 324 23.75 11.29 5.52
N GLN A 325 24.56 11.53 6.56
CA GLN A 325 24.75 10.62 7.71
C GLN A 325 23.45 10.23 8.44
N ASN A 326 22.36 11.01 8.30
CA ASN A 326 21.02 10.72 8.85
C ASN A 326 20.05 10.08 7.84
N GLY A 327 20.59 9.59 6.72
CA GLY A 327 19.87 8.93 5.64
C GLY A 327 19.77 9.75 4.36
N ASP A 328 19.32 9.08 3.31
CA ASP A 328 19.13 9.63 1.97
C ASP A 328 17.94 10.60 1.99
N GLN A 329 18.22 11.89 1.87
CA GLN A 329 17.20 12.93 1.78
C GLN A 329 17.20 13.50 0.37
N PRO A 330 16.04 13.66 -0.27
CA PRO A 330 15.96 14.43 -1.49
C PRO A 330 16.37 15.87 -1.17
N VAL A 331 17.31 16.43 -1.92
CA VAL A 331 17.87 17.79 -1.67
C VAL A 331 17.30 18.81 -2.65
N SER A 332 16.88 18.37 -3.84
CA SER A 332 16.34 19.27 -4.87
C SER A 332 15.44 18.54 -5.87
N GLY A 333 14.50 19.27 -6.48
CA GLY A 333 13.64 18.81 -7.60
C GLY A 333 12.21 18.44 -7.22
N LEU A 334 11.46 17.84 -8.17
CA LEU A 334 10.05 17.48 -7.97
C LEU A 334 9.86 16.50 -6.80
N VAL A 335 10.77 15.53 -6.65
CA VAL A 335 10.77 14.56 -5.55
C VAL A 335 10.94 15.22 -4.16
N TYR A 336 11.58 16.39 -4.07
CA TYR A 336 11.69 17.12 -2.81
C TYR A 336 10.32 17.62 -2.31
N TYR A 337 9.53 18.24 -3.18
CA TYR A 337 8.19 18.74 -2.84
C TYR A 337 7.15 17.64 -2.69
N LEU A 338 7.36 16.51 -3.37
CA LEU A 338 6.48 15.35 -3.32
C LEU A 338 6.77 14.41 -2.15
N SER A 339 7.91 14.50 -1.48
CA SER A 339 8.24 13.63 -0.35
C SER A 339 7.77 14.23 0.98
N ALA A 340 7.20 13.36 1.83
CA ALA A 340 6.72 13.76 3.15
C ALA A 340 7.88 14.31 4.01
N PRO A 341 7.74 15.52 4.60
CA PRO A 341 8.73 16.05 5.53
C PRO A 341 8.76 15.17 6.79
N ARG A 342 9.92 14.59 7.09
CA ARG A 342 10.13 13.84 8.34
C ARG A 342 10.43 14.84 9.46
N ASN A 343 9.95 14.57 10.67
CA ASN A 343 10.25 15.33 11.90
C ASN A 343 9.69 16.76 12.00
N LEU A 344 8.68 17.13 11.20
CA LEU A 344 8.08 18.47 11.26
C LEU A 344 7.61 18.87 12.67
N LEU A 345 7.08 17.92 13.43
CA LEU A 345 6.64 18.11 14.82
C LEU A 345 7.82 18.29 15.79
N MET A 346 8.97 17.68 15.48
CA MET A 346 10.20 17.79 16.27
C MET A 346 10.89 19.12 16.01
N ASP A 347 11.03 19.48 14.74
CA ASP A 347 11.63 20.75 14.30
C ASP A 347 10.76 21.95 14.73
N ALA A 348 9.46 21.72 14.86
CA ALA A 348 8.53 22.67 15.44
C ALA A 348 8.79 22.98 16.91
N ILE A 349 9.10 21.94 17.69
CA ILE A 349 9.34 22.02 19.12
C ILE A 349 10.76 22.56 19.40
N THR A 350 11.74 22.26 18.55
CA THR A 350 13.13 22.74 18.68
C THR A 350 13.36 24.15 18.14
N GLY A 351 12.37 24.76 17.49
CA GLY A 351 12.39 26.16 17.08
C GLY A 351 13.16 26.45 15.78
N ILE A 352 13.61 25.43 15.06
CA ILE A 352 14.35 25.55 13.79
C ILE A 352 13.35 25.51 12.61
N PHE A 353 12.28 26.31 12.70
CA PHE A 353 11.30 26.39 11.62
C PHE A 353 11.88 27.18 10.45
N THR A 354 12.30 26.46 9.40
CA THR A 354 12.71 27.09 8.15
C THR A 354 11.48 27.32 7.27
N SER A 355 11.36 28.49 6.64
CA SER A 355 10.27 28.82 5.70
C SER A 355 10.15 27.82 4.54
N LYS A 356 11.25 27.15 4.19
CA LYS A 356 11.31 26.10 3.17
C LYS A 356 10.54 24.83 3.56
N ASP A 357 10.54 24.45 4.84
CA ASP A 357 9.85 23.25 5.31
C ASP A 357 8.33 23.44 5.34
N LEU A 358 7.88 24.66 5.67
CA LEU A 358 6.46 25.03 5.61
C LEU A 358 5.93 24.95 4.17
N VAL A 359 6.66 25.51 3.21
CA VAL A 359 6.28 25.45 1.79
C VAL A 359 6.23 23.99 1.33
N ARG A 360 7.23 23.18 1.68
CA ARG A 360 7.25 21.75 1.35
C ARG A 360 6.04 20.99 1.93
N ALA A 361 5.71 21.23 3.19
CA ALA A 361 4.56 20.59 3.83
C ALA A 361 3.23 20.97 3.16
N LEU A 362 3.07 22.25 2.80
CA LEU A 362 1.86 22.75 2.14
C LEU A 362 1.74 22.19 0.71
N THR A 363 2.82 22.21 -0.07
CA THR A 363 2.82 21.62 -1.42
C THR A 363 2.54 20.12 -1.39
N TYR A 364 3.13 19.39 -0.43
CA TYR A 364 2.88 17.97 -0.27
C TYR A 364 1.41 17.69 0.07
N LEU A 365 0.84 18.41 1.05
CA LEU A 365 -0.54 18.23 1.49
C LEU A 365 -1.53 18.53 0.36
N THR A 366 -1.37 19.68 -0.31
CA THR A 366 -2.25 20.06 -1.44
C THR A 366 -2.19 19.05 -2.58
N PHE A 367 -1.00 18.59 -2.94
CA PHE A 367 -0.83 17.56 -3.95
C PHE A 367 -1.48 16.23 -3.54
N MET A 368 -1.19 15.74 -2.33
CA MET A 368 -1.73 14.48 -1.82
C MET A 368 -3.26 14.49 -1.80
N VAL A 369 -3.88 15.54 -1.23
CA VAL A 369 -5.34 15.68 -1.16
C VAL A 369 -5.95 15.74 -2.57
N THR A 370 -5.36 16.53 -3.47
CA THR A 370 -5.89 16.68 -4.84
C THR A 370 -5.88 15.34 -5.57
N VAL A 371 -4.77 14.61 -5.49
CA VAL A 371 -4.61 13.32 -6.18
C VAL A 371 -5.51 12.24 -5.55
N CYS A 372 -5.65 12.20 -4.22
CA CYS A 372 -6.57 11.30 -3.54
C CYS A 372 -8.03 11.55 -3.92
N VAL A 373 -8.47 12.81 -4.01
CA VAL A 373 -9.83 13.16 -4.44
C VAL A 373 -10.07 12.72 -5.88
N VAL A 374 -9.12 12.99 -6.78
CA VAL A 374 -9.19 12.56 -8.18
C VAL A 374 -9.32 11.04 -8.27
N PHE A 375 -8.45 10.29 -7.60
CA PHE A 375 -8.54 8.83 -7.58
C PHE A 375 -9.83 8.31 -6.94
N SER A 376 -10.34 8.96 -5.88
CA SER A 376 -11.61 8.58 -5.25
C SER A 376 -12.78 8.72 -6.21
N VAL A 377 -12.88 9.85 -6.92
CA VAL A 377 -13.94 10.08 -7.92
C VAL A 377 -13.83 9.08 -9.08
N PHE A 378 -12.61 8.86 -9.59
CA PHE A 378 -12.39 7.84 -10.62
C PHE A 378 -12.81 6.46 -10.11
N TRP A 379 -12.43 6.09 -8.89
CA TRP A 379 -12.71 4.77 -8.33
C TRP A 379 -14.22 4.45 -8.25
N ILE A 380 -15.06 5.43 -7.91
CA ILE A 380 -16.52 5.25 -7.88
C ILE A 380 -17.05 4.93 -9.27
N SER A 381 -16.58 5.66 -10.28
CA SER A 381 -17.02 5.49 -11.66
C SER A 381 -16.59 4.15 -12.26
N THR A 382 -15.41 3.64 -11.87
CA THR A 382 -14.83 2.40 -12.44
C THR A 382 -15.30 1.15 -11.71
N SER A 383 -15.64 1.26 -10.42
CA SER A 383 -16.03 0.11 -9.58
C SER A 383 -17.52 -0.24 -9.65
N GLY A 384 -18.31 0.50 -10.44
CA GLY A 384 -19.77 0.34 -10.47
C GLY A 384 -20.44 0.73 -9.15
N MET A 385 -19.78 1.58 -8.36
CA MET A 385 -20.31 2.18 -7.13
C MET A 385 -20.91 3.57 -7.40
N ASP A 386 -21.06 3.93 -8.66
CA ASP A 386 -21.74 5.16 -9.05
C ASP A 386 -23.23 5.10 -8.72
N ALA A 387 -23.84 6.28 -8.56
CA ALA A 387 -25.24 6.40 -8.17
C ALA A 387 -26.21 5.70 -9.14
N GLU A 388 -25.83 5.52 -10.41
CA GLU A 388 -26.65 4.87 -11.42
C GLU A 388 -26.55 3.35 -11.32
N SER A 389 -25.35 2.79 -11.27
CA SER A 389 -25.14 1.35 -11.09
C SER A 389 -25.77 0.84 -9.79
N ILE A 390 -25.63 1.59 -8.69
CA ILE A 390 -26.24 1.20 -7.40
C ILE A 390 -27.76 1.31 -7.45
N ALA A 391 -28.32 2.33 -8.11
CA ALA A 391 -29.76 2.44 -8.28
C ALA A 391 -30.34 1.25 -9.05
N ASN A 392 -29.64 0.80 -10.12
CA ASN A 392 -30.04 -0.39 -10.88
C ASN A 392 -29.94 -1.65 -10.01
N GLN A 393 -28.85 -1.86 -9.29
CA GLN A 393 -28.68 -3.00 -8.37
C GLN A 393 -29.74 -3.02 -7.24
N LEU A 394 -30.13 -1.86 -6.71
CA LEU A 394 -31.20 -1.73 -5.71
C LEU A 394 -32.56 -2.17 -6.28
N ILE A 395 -32.85 -1.80 -7.53
CA ILE A 395 -34.10 -2.18 -8.20
C ILE A 395 -34.10 -3.67 -8.53
N ASP A 396 -32.99 -4.19 -9.06
CA ASP A 396 -32.83 -5.61 -9.41
C ASP A 396 -32.93 -6.53 -8.19
N SER A 397 -32.48 -6.05 -7.03
CA SER A 397 -32.65 -6.74 -5.74
C SER A 397 -34.04 -6.57 -5.11
N GLY A 398 -34.95 -5.85 -5.75
CA GLY A 398 -36.33 -5.65 -5.29
C GLY A 398 -36.47 -4.68 -4.12
N MET A 399 -35.43 -3.91 -3.81
CA MET A 399 -35.42 -2.89 -2.77
C MET A 399 -35.90 -1.53 -3.32
N GLN A 400 -36.51 -0.72 -2.46
CA GLN A 400 -36.95 0.64 -2.78
C GLN A 400 -36.73 1.57 -1.58
N ILE A 401 -36.53 2.86 -1.87
CA ILE A 401 -36.48 3.89 -0.82
C ILE A 401 -37.93 4.27 -0.48
N PRO A 402 -38.38 4.14 0.79
CA PRO A 402 -39.72 4.55 1.19
C PRO A 402 -40.00 6.01 0.80
N GLY A 403 -41.17 6.26 0.21
CA GLY A 403 -41.60 7.60 -0.21
C GLY A 403 -41.28 7.98 -1.66
N TYR A 404 -40.46 7.21 -2.37
CA TYR A 404 -40.15 7.43 -3.79
C TYR A 404 -40.74 6.34 -4.70
N ARG A 405 -41.09 6.71 -5.93
CA ARG A 405 -41.55 5.74 -6.95
C ARG A 405 -40.37 4.88 -7.44
N ARG A 406 -40.66 3.67 -7.92
CA ARG A 406 -39.69 2.71 -8.50
C ARG A 406 -39.23 3.12 -9.91
N ASP A 407 -38.69 4.32 -10.02
CA ASP A 407 -38.02 4.78 -11.24
C ASP A 407 -36.51 4.90 -10.95
N PRO A 408 -35.64 4.23 -11.72
CA PRO A 408 -34.18 4.35 -11.58
C PRO A 408 -33.71 5.81 -11.60
N LYS A 409 -34.38 6.70 -12.34
CA LYS A 409 -34.02 8.12 -12.39
C LYS A 409 -34.25 8.83 -11.06
N ILE A 410 -35.32 8.47 -10.34
CA ILE A 410 -35.67 9.09 -9.06
C ILE A 410 -34.74 8.60 -7.96
N ILE A 411 -34.49 7.29 -7.91
CA ILE A 411 -33.56 6.69 -6.93
C ILE A 411 -32.15 7.23 -7.17
N LYS A 412 -31.70 7.30 -8.43
CA LYS A 412 -30.44 7.95 -8.81
C LYS A 412 -30.36 9.39 -8.33
N GLY A 413 -31.43 10.18 -8.47
CA GLY A 413 -31.46 11.57 -8.01
C GLY A 413 -31.21 11.71 -6.50
N VAL A 414 -31.77 10.81 -5.69
CA VAL A 414 -31.53 10.77 -4.25
C VAL A 414 -30.10 10.35 -3.93
N LEU A 415 -29.61 9.27 -4.55
CA LEU A 415 -28.27 8.74 -4.32
C LEU A 415 -27.17 9.71 -4.78
N ASN A 416 -27.38 10.41 -5.89
CA ASN A 416 -26.44 11.37 -6.46
C ASN A 416 -26.25 12.62 -5.58
N ARG A 417 -27.16 12.87 -4.63
CA ARG A 417 -26.98 13.92 -3.61
C ARG A 417 -25.97 13.53 -2.53
N TYR A 418 -25.78 12.23 -2.29
CA TYR A 418 -24.92 11.73 -1.21
C TYR A 418 -23.60 11.15 -1.72
N ILE A 419 -23.61 10.36 -2.79
CA ILE A 419 -22.43 9.59 -3.23
C ILE A 419 -21.26 10.48 -3.69
N PRO A 420 -21.43 11.48 -4.58
CA PRO A 420 -20.31 12.31 -5.03
C PRO A 420 -19.69 13.17 -3.91
N PRO A 421 -20.47 13.83 -3.02
CA PRO A 421 -19.87 14.53 -1.88
C PRO A 421 -19.14 13.59 -0.92
N LEU A 422 -19.68 12.40 -0.65
CA LEU A 422 -19.00 11.38 0.16
C LEU A 422 -17.70 10.89 -0.49
N ALA A 423 -17.65 10.82 -1.82
CA ALA A 423 -16.45 10.49 -2.58
C ALA A 423 -15.32 11.49 -2.35
N VAL A 424 -15.66 12.77 -2.47
CA VAL A 424 -14.70 13.87 -2.38
C VAL A 424 -14.26 14.05 -0.94
N LEU A 425 -15.21 14.04 0.01
CA LEU A 425 -14.91 14.12 1.43
C LEU A 425 -14.07 12.93 1.89
N GLY A 426 -14.47 11.71 1.54
CA GLY A 426 -13.73 10.50 1.89
C GLY A 426 -12.37 10.38 1.21
N GLY A 427 -12.17 11.05 0.06
CA GLY A 427 -10.86 11.14 -0.59
C GLY A 427 -9.97 12.26 -0.05
N ALA A 428 -10.55 13.29 0.57
CA ALA A 428 -9.81 14.42 1.13
C ALA A 428 -9.45 14.24 2.61
N SER A 429 -10.26 13.48 3.36
CA SER A 429 -10.01 13.05 4.74
C SER A 429 -8.96 11.96 4.81
#